data_AF-A0A7S2FAU8-F1
#
_entry.id   AF-A0A7S2FAU8-F1
#
_cell.length_a   1.000
_cell.length_b   1.000
_cell.length_c   1.000
_cell.angle_alpha   90.00
_cell.angle_beta   90.00
_cell.angle_gamma   90.00
#
_symmetry.space_group_name_H-M   'P 1'
#
loop_
_entity.id
_entity.type
_entity.pdbx_description
1 polymer ?
#
loop_
_entity_poly.entity_id
_entity_poly.type
_entity_poly.pdbx_seq_one_letter_code
_entity_poly.pdbx_strand_id
1 'polypeptide(L)'
;GRISNFLAMEELDGNDHEASVSKEETPMGMPLAKASSLLLMEDASFAFMRQHSTSENQHVFELQRLCLQVSTGELVGVVGSVGCGKSSLLLAMLGEMRRIAGTSV
;
A
#
# COMPACT_ATOMS: atom_id res chain seq x y z
N GLY A 1 7.55 11.88 19.15
CA GLY A 1 6.77 10.63 19.34
C GLY A 1 7.36 9.54 18.45
N ARG A 2 6.97 8.27 18.61
CA ARG A 2 7.61 7.14 17.88
C ARG A 2 7.67 7.37 16.34
N ILE A 3 6.63 7.97 15.76
CA ILE A 3 6.57 8.29 14.32
C ILE A 3 7.51 9.46 13.96
N SER A 4 7.63 10.47 14.83
CA SER A 4 8.56 11.59 14.64
C SER A 4 10.02 11.12 14.58
N ASN A 5 10.37 10.11 15.39
CA ASN A 5 11.70 9.52 15.36
C ASN A 5 11.95 8.72 14.09
N PHE A 6 10.96 7.95 13.62
CA PHE A 6 11.07 7.20 12.35
C PHE A 6 11.24 8.13 11.14
N LEU A 7 10.47 9.22 11.07
CA LEU A 7 10.59 10.22 10.00
C LEU A 7 11.89 11.04 10.06
N ALA A 8 12.63 10.97 11.16
CA ALA A 8 13.88 11.70 11.38
C ALA A 8 15.13 10.80 11.33
N MET A 9 14.99 9.53 10.92
CA MET A 9 16.14 8.64 10.73
C MET A 9 16.84 8.99 9.42
N GLU A 10 18.18 9.06 9.46
CA GLU A 10 19.01 9.07 8.24
C GLU A 10 18.82 7.74 7.50
N GLU A 11 18.59 7.80 6.18
CA GLU A 11 18.57 6.61 5.34
C GLU A 11 19.95 5.95 5.36
N LEU A 12 19.99 4.62 5.49
CA LEU A 12 21.25 3.87 5.47
C LEU A 12 21.73 3.74 4.03
N ASP A 13 22.71 4.56 3.66
CA ASP A 13 23.46 4.44 2.40
C ASP A 13 24.28 3.15 2.40
N GLY A 14 23.74 2.10 1.78
CA GLY A 14 24.47 0.87 1.50
C GLY A 14 25.35 1.02 0.28
N ASN A 15 26.55 1.59 0.43
CA ASN A 15 27.57 1.58 -0.62
C ASN A 15 28.72 0.64 -0.25
N ASP A 16 29.13 -0.20 -1.22
CA ASP A 16 30.53 -0.40 -1.62
C ASP A 16 30.60 -1.44 -2.74
N HIS A 17 30.49 -0.98 -4.00
CA HIS A 17 31.43 -1.39 -5.04
C HIS A 17 31.41 -0.42 -6.24
N GLU A 18 32.56 0.22 -6.45
CA GLU A 18 32.89 1.11 -7.55
C GLU A 18 32.71 0.44 -8.92
N ALA A 19 31.85 1.03 -9.74
CA ALA A 19 32.12 1.16 -11.17
C ALA A 19 31.61 2.52 -11.61
N SER A 20 32.55 3.39 -11.95
CA SER A 20 32.39 4.75 -12.44
C SER A 20 31.33 4.90 -13.55
N VAL A 21 30.23 5.59 -13.25
CA VAL A 21 29.36 6.21 -14.26
C VAL A 21 29.20 7.68 -13.90
N SER A 22 29.62 8.54 -14.82
CA SER A 22 29.64 9.98 -14.69
C SER A 22 28.29 10.62 -15.02
N LYS A 23 27.88 11.59 -14.17
CA LYS A 23 26.98 12.75 -14.39
C LYS A 23 25.46 12.53 -14.36
N GLU A 24 24.84 12.81 -13.22
CA GLU A 24 23.95 13.96 -12.93
C GLU A 24 23.24 13.73 -11.60
N GLU A 25 23.65 14.44 -10.54
CA GLU A 25 22.92 14.47 -9.28
C GLU A 25 22.26 15.84 -9.11
N THR A 26 20.95 15.91 -9.40
CA THR A 26 20.07 16.87 -8.74
C THR A 26 19.60 16.24 -7.42
N PRO A 27 19.77 16.92 -6.27
CA PRO A 27 19.11 16.50 -5.05
C PRO A 27 17.61 16.68 -5.29
N MET A 28 16.85 15.58 -5.30
CA MET A 28 15.43 15.50 -5.71
C MET A 28 15.19 15.51 -7.24
N GLY A 29 15.81 14.58 -7.97
CA GLY A 29 15.57 14.37 -9.40
C GLY A 29 14.92 13.03 -9.72
N MET A 30 13.59 12.91 -9.59
CA MET A 30 12.86 11.98 -10.46
C MET A 30 12.55 12.75 -11.75
N PRO A 31 12.89 12.23 -12.94
CA PRO A 31 12.31 12.76 -14.17
C PRO A 31 10.79 12.70 -14.03
N LEU A 32 10.08 13.69 -14.57
CA LEU A 32 8.61 13.68 -14.75
C LEU A 32 8.20 12.57 -15.74
N ALA A 33 8.56 11.32 -15.47
CA ALA A 33 7.89 10.16 -16.01
C ALA A 33 6.57 10.07 -15.24
N LYS A 34 5.52 10.63 -15.85
CA LYS A 34 4.10 10.48 -15.53
C LYS A 34 3.86 9.61 -14.29
N ALA A 35 3.58 10.24 -13.14
CA ALA A 35 3.42 9.56 -11.85
C ALA A 35 2.59 8.27 -12.03
N SER A 36 3.26 7.13 -11.98
CA SER A 36 2.62 5.82 -12.09
C SER A 36 1.99 5.51 -10.74
N SER A 37 0.66 5.34 -10.74
CA SER A 37 -0.04 4.77 -9.60
C SER A 37 0.48 3.36 -9.38
N LEU A 38 1.06 3.11 -8.20
CA LEU A 38 1.46 1.77 -7.77
C LEU A 38 0.29 0.99 -7.19
N LEU A 39 -0.65 1.72 -6.60
CA LEU A 39 -1.87 1.14 -6.05
C LEU A 39 -3.04 2.06 -6.40
N LEU A 40 -4.08 1.50 -6.99
CA LEU A 40 -5.34 2.18 -7.21
C LEU A 40 -6.49 1.27 -6.79
N MET A 41 -7.32 1.76 -5.87
CA MET A 41 -8.57 1.17 -5.45
C MET A 41 -9.71 2.13 -5.77
N GLU A 42 -10.67 1.68 -6.57
CA GLU A 42 -11.87 2.45 -6.96
C GLU A 42 -13.11 1.71 -6.48
N ASP A 43 -13.73 2.22 -5.41
CA ASP A 43 -14.90 1.63 -4.73
C ASP A 43 -14.70 0.13 -4.39
N ALA A 44 -13.44 -0.23 -4.07
CA ALA A 44 -13.05 -1.61 -3.90
C ALA A 44 -13.51 -2.15 -2.55
N SER A 45 -14.23 -3.27 -2.56
CA SER A 45 -14.64 -3.97 -1.34
C SER A 45 -14.02 -5.35 -1.27
N PHE A 46 -13.56 -5.76 -0.09
CA PHE A 46 -12.80 -6.99 0.12
C PHE A 46 -13.34 -7.75 1.31
N ALA A 47 -13.41 -9.08 1.22
CA ALA A 47 -13.91 -9.91 2.30
C ALA A 47 -13.08 -11.17 2.54
N PHE A 48 -13.05 -11.60 3.81
CA PHE A 48 -12.59 -12.94 4.15
C PHE A 48 -13.68 -13.96 3.81
N MET A 49 -13.27 -15.04 3.15
CA MET A 49 -14.16 -16.15 2.85
C MET A 49 -14.07 -17.24 3.92
N ARG A 50 -15.21 -17.79 4.31
CA ARG A 50 -15.25 -18.97 5.17
C ARG A 50 -15.21 -20.22 4.28
N GLN A 51 -14.27 -21.13 4.52
CA GLN A 51 -13.99 -22.30 3.66
C GLN A 51 -15.06 -23.43 3.69
N HIS A 52 -16.28 -23.23 4.22
CA HIS A 52 -17.17 -24.39 4.44
C HIS A 52 -18.69 -24.19 4.37
N SER A 53 -19.20 -23.21 3.63
CA SER A 53 -20.66 -22.96 3.54
C SER A 53 -21.15 -22.81 2.11
N THR A 54 -22.07 -23.69 1.72
CA THR A 54 -22.80 -23.77 0.43
C THR A 54 -23.86 -22.67 0.25
N SER A 55 -23.73 -21.53 0.94
CA SER A 55 -24.71 -20.44 0.88
C SER A 55 -23.98 -19.10 0.78
N GLU A 56 -24.33 -18.32 -0.25
CA GLU A 56 -23.59 -17.14 -0.76
C GLU A 56 -23.57 -15.90 0.15
N ASN A 57 -23.78 -16.02 1.47
CA ASN A 57 -23.90 -14.85 2.35
C ASN A 57 -23.17 -14.98 3.70
N GLN A 58 -21.98 -15.59 3.72
CA GLN A 58 -21.14 -15.68 4.92
C GLN A 58 -19.76 -15.04 4.72
N HIS A 59 -19.71 -13.72 4.67
CA HIS A 59 -18.47 -12.97 4.90
C HIS A 59 -18.35 -12.62 6.39
N VAL A 60 -17.21 -12.96 7.00
CA VAL A 60 -16.99 -12.75 8.45
C VAL A 60 -16.58 -11.31 8.75
N PHE A 61 -15.89 -10.69 7.79
CA PHE A 61 -15.40 -9.33 7.87
C PHE A 61 -15.21 -8.80 6.44
N GLU A 62 -15.54 -7.53 6.25
CA GLU A 62 -15.48 -6.84 4.97
C GLU A 62 -14.83 -5.46 5.14
N LEU A 63 -13.90 -5.13 4.24
CA LEU A 63 -13.51 -3.76 3.96
C LEU A 63 -14.42 -3.22 2.87
N GLN A 64 -15.08 -2.11 3.14
CA GLN A 64 -16.14 -1.59 2.28
C GLN A 64 -15.68 -0.32 1.56
N ARG A 65 -15.90 -0.28 0.25
CA ARG A 65 -15.82 0.92 -0.60
C ARG A 65 -14.55 1.73 -0.41
N LEU A 66 -13.40 1.06 -0.53
CA LEU A 66 -12.11 1.70 -0.45
C LEU A 66 -11.84 2.51 -1.73
N CYS A 67 -11.54 3.80 -1.55
CA CYS A 67 -11.05 4.68 -2.59
C CYS A 67 -9.67 5.18 -2.17
N LEU A 68 -8.61 4.63 -2.77
CA LEU A 68 -7.23 4.94 -2.42
C LEU A 68 -6.37 4.94 -3.68
N GLN A 69 -5.50 5.94 -3.80
CA GLN A 69 -4.48 6.00 -4.83
C GLN A 69 -3.13 6.25 -4.14
N VAL A 70 -2.14 5.43 -4.45
CA VAL A 70 -0.75 5.61 -3.98
C VAL A 70 0.16 5.66 -5.20
N SER A 71 0.90 6.75 -5.32
CA SER A 71 1.88 6.98 -6.38
C SER A 71 3.25 6.43 -6.03
N THR A 72 4.06 6.18 -7.06
CA THR A 72 5.45 5.75 -6.89
C THR A 72 6.25 6.79 -6.09
N GLY A 73 6.95 6.36 -5.03
CA GLY A 73 7.74 7.24 -4.17
C GLY A 73 6.98 7.91 -3.03
N GLU A 74 5.68 7.64 -2.84
CA GLU A 74 4.92 8.19 -1.71
C GLU A 74 5.12 7.39 -0.41
N LEU A 75 5.30 8.12 0.70
CA LEU A 75 5.26 7.56 2.05
C LEU A 75 3.86 7.73 2.65
N VAL A 76 3.12 6.64 2.81
CA VAL A 76 1.72 6.64 3.29
C VAL A 76 1.60 6.01 4.67
N GLY A 77 0.90 6.69 5.58
CA GLY A 77 0.55 6.17 6.91
C GLY A 77 -0.95 5.85 7.03
N VAL A 78 -1.28 4.63 7.49
CA VAL A 78 -2.67 4.21 7.77
C VAL A 78 -2.93 4.20 9.27
N VAL A 79 -3.91 4.98 9.73
CA VAL A 79 -4.26 5.14 11.16
C VAL A 79 -5.75 4.87 11.42
N GLY A 80 -6.08 4.46 12.65
CA GLY A 80 -7.46 4.16 13.06
C GLY A 80 -7.52 3.28 14.32
N SER A 81 -8.72 3.15 14.91
CA SER A 81 -8.96 2.39 16.14
C SER A 81 -8.61 0.89 16.01
N VAL A 82 -8.45 0.19 17.13
CA VAL A 82 -8.26 -1.26 17.13
C VAL A 82 -9.49 -1.93 16.51
N GLY A 83 -9.28 -2.90 15.61
CA GLY A 83 -10.36 -3.59 14.91
C GLY A 83 -10.92 -2.88 13.66
N CYS A 84 -10.46 -1.67 13.30
CA CYS A 84 -10.98 -0.93 12.14
C CYS A 84 -10.50 -1.47 10.77
N GLY A 85 -9.76 -2.58 10.73
CA GLY A 85 -9.35 -3.20 9.46
C GLY A 85 -8.00 -2.75 8.88
N LYS A 86 -7.12 -2.08 9.63
CA LYS A 86 -5.77 -1.68 9.11
C LYS A 86 -4.94 -2.85 8.60
N SER A 87 -4.83 -3.92 9.40
CA SER A 87 -4.12 -5.14 9.00
C SER A 87 -4.83 -5.84 7.83
N SER A 88 -6.16 -5.80 7.82
CA SER A 88 -6.96 -6.32 6.71
C SER A 88 -6.72 -5.52 5.42
N LEU A 89 -6.54 -4.20 5.49
CA LEU A 89 -6.22 -3.37 4.33
C LEU A 89 -4.90 -3.80 3.70
N LEU A 90 -3.88 -4.09 4.52
CA LEU A 90 -2.62 -4.64 4.04
C LEU A 90 -2.80 -6.02 3.39
N LEU A 91 -3.62 -6.88 3.98
CA LEU A 91 -3.94 -8.19 3.38
C LEU A 91 -4.69 -8.05 2.06
N ALA A 92 -5.59 -7.07 1.92
CA ALA A 92 -6.26 -6.77 0.66
C ALA A 92 -5.27 -6.30 -0.42
N MET A 93 -4.30 -5.44 -0.06
CA MET A 93 -3.23 -5.01 -0.98
C MET A 93 -2.33 -6.18 -1.41
N LEU A 94 -2.09 -7.15 -0.52
CA LEU A 94 -1.29 -8.35 -0.82
C LEU A 94 -2.06 -9.43 -1.60
N GLY A 95 -3.36 -9.24 -1.85
CA GLY A 95 -4.20 -10.23 -2.55
C GLY A 95 -4.71 -11.37 -1.66
N GLU A 96 -4.53 -11.29 -0.34
CA GLU A 96 -4.94 -12.31 0.64
C GLU A 96 -6.42 -12.18 1.07
N MET A 97 -7.10 -11.11 0.62
CA MET A 97 -8.56 -10.97 0.75
C MET A 97 -9.20 -10.98 -0.63
N ARG A 98 -10.37 -11.62 -0.75
CA ARG A 98 -11.11 -11.63 -2.01
C ARG A 98 -11.74 -10.26 -2.24
N ARG A 99 -11.44 -9.63 -3.37
CA ARG A 99 -12.21 -8.48 -3.87
C ARG A 99 -13.60 -8.95 -4.29
N ILE A 100 -14.65 -8.35 -3.71
CA ILE A 100 -16.05 -8.68 -3.97
C ILE A 100 -16.80 -7.56 -4.72
N ALA A 101 -16.27 -6.34 -4.73
CA ALA A 101 -16.79 -5.22 -5.51
C ALA A 101 -15.67 -4.25 -5.92
N GLY A 102 -15.95 -3.38 -6.89
CA GLY A 102 -15.04 -2.33 -7.37
C GLY A 102 -13.80 -2.84 -8.11
N THR A 103 -12.81 -1.96 -8.27
CA THR A 103 -11.56 -2.21 -8.99
C THR A 103 -10.33 -2.02 -8.08
N SER A 104 -9.33 -2.87 -8.23
CA SER A 104 -8.03 -2.76 -7.55
C SER A 104 -6.94 -3.15 -8.54
N VAL A 105 -5.95 -2.28 -8.74
CA VAL A 105 -4.78 -2.48 -9.61
C VAL A 105 -3.49 -2.03 -8.94
#